data_AF-W6QYD3-F1
#
_entry.id   AF-W6QYD3-F1
#
_cell.length_a   1.000
_cell.length_b   1.000
_cell.length_c   1.000
_cell.angle_alpha   90.00
_cell.angle_beta   90.00
_cell.angle_gamma   90.00
#
_symmetry.space_group_name_H-M   'P 1'
#
loop_
_entity.id
_entity.type
_entity.pdbx_description
1 polymer ?
#
loop_
_entity_poly.entity_id
_entity_poly.type
_entity_poly.pdbx_seq_one_letter_code
_entity_poly.pdbx_strand_id
1 'polypeptide(L)'
;MPPKRACDICISRKVKCSGSWPCDTCRGAAKRVRCTYLRPAHRRGPKSRRVCHRETDLPEIQSTEIQQNVEEDTYIQNGSNDTISSSATACSLHCIPKTVFASVIRLYQQYSYSVWPVVNAEALLRRVEDIYLEKVDSNAGNTSCLIMALCAATMAQLHLDPSVYGSQKVDSTLMAQACLRMRTSCDSHGANLDLRSVLVSFFLHVYHAKVNQRNSSMMFIQEAMTGARILRLNEDILHEEDEVISNQALVFPLLWVSERGYSLHLGLSPSYIDPPVLIHLEGDMNADVHAQGLLELVKLFIAFDQISVRRNSRPGIIMATHLTNTEVKVASLCFSMANHVSTRTADYHITREWMRTILWQEALNMNLLSSSACEPVLAFGFPAQVGRALLQALRGFSETDLLPLGRDQAIIEVL
;
A
#
# COMPACT_ATOMS: atom_id res chain seq x y z
N MET A 1 30.91 41.12 13.10
CA MET A 1 29.70 41.01 13.94
C MET A 1 29.64 39.60 14.55
N PRO A 2 29.10 39.41 15.76
CA PRO A 2 28.94 38.08 16.36
C PRO A 2 27.88 37.24 15.63
N PRO A 3 27.97 35.90 15.66
CA PRO A 3 26.99 35.02 15.02
C PRO A 3 25.60 35.15 15.67
N LYS A 4 24.57 35.39 14.86
CA LYS A 4 23.15 35.50 15.30
C LYS A 4 22.52 34.14 15.73
N ARG A 5 23.32 33.17 16.20
CA ARG A 5 22.86 31.84 16.62
C ARG A 5 23.61 31.33 17.84
N ALA A 6 22.99 30.44 18.61
CA ALA A 6 23.66 29.69 19.66
C ALA A 6 24.65 28.66 19.07
N CYS A 7 25.67 28.28 19.85
CA CYS A 7 26.64 27.26 19.46
C CYS A 7 26.08 25.84 19.60
N ASP A 8 26.71 24.86 18.95
CA ASP A 8 26.22 23.47 18.89
C ASP A 8 26.03 22.85 20.29
N ILE A 9 26.91 23.21 21.24
CA ILE A 9 26.89 22.75 22.65
C ILE A 9 25.75 23.40 23.46
N CYS A 10 25.49 24.70 23.26
CA CYS A 10 24.39 25.37 23.95
C CYS A 10 23.03 24.94 23.39
N ILE A 11 22.95 24.66 22.08
CA ILE A 11 21.76 24.08 21.45
C ILE A 11 21.50 22.68 22.02
N SER A 12 22.50 21.79 22.08
CA SER A 12 22.31 20.42 22.57
C SER A 12 21.96 20.37 24.07
N ARG A 13 22.54 21.26 24.87
CA ARG A 13 22.22 21.41 26.31
C ARG A 13 20.98 22.25 26.60
N LYS A 14 20.34 22.86 25.59
CA LYS A 14 19.18 23.78 25.72
C LYS A 14 19.43 24.97 26.67
N VAL A 15 20.67 25.50 26.70
CA VAL A 15 21.08 26.61 27.57
C VAL A 15 21.34 27.90 26.78
N LYS A 16 21.26 29.06 27.46
CA LYS A 16 21.55 30.36 26.86
C LYS A 16 23.01 30.42 26.38
N CYS A 17 23.22 30.94 25.17
CA CYS A 17 24.53 31.16 24.56
C CYS A 17 24.77 32.66 24.43
N SER A 18 25.96 33.14 24.79
CA SER A 18 26.34 34.56 24.66
C SER A 18 26.79 34.95 23.25
N GLY A 19 27.06 33.98 22.37
CA GLY A 19 27.47 34.22 20.97
C GLY A 19 28.95 34.58 20.78
N SER A 20 29.70 34.79 21.88
CA SER A 20 31.16 34.88 21.85
C SER A 20 31.81 33.56 21.41
N TRP A 21 33.10 33.61 21.06
CA TRP A 21 33.90 32.42 20.73
C TRP A 21 35.20 32.39 21.54
N PRO A 22 35.45 31.35 22.38
CA PRO A 22 34.46 30.39 22.87
C PRO A 22 33.39 31.07 23.74
N CYS A 23 32.16 30.55 23.69
CA CYS A 23 31.02 31.10 24.43
C CYS A 23 31.22 30.97 25.96
N ASP A 24 30.57 31.82 26.75
CA ASP A 24 30.86 31.87 28.20
C ASP A 24 30.34 30.62 28.93
N THR A 25 29.16 30.13 28.54
CA THR A 25 28.60 28.81 28.92
C THR A 25 29.46 27.62 28.48
N CYS A 26 30.34 27.83 27.49
CA CYS A 26 31.30 26.85 26.97
C CYS A 26 32.63 26.92 27.73
N ARG A 27 33.03 28.14 28.13
CA ARG A 27 34.26 28.49 28.85
C ARG A 27 34.20 28.08 30.32
N GLY A 28 33.07 28.31 30.99
CA GLY A 28 32.83 27.93 32.39
C GLY A 28 32.42 26.47 32.59
N ALA A 29 32.53 25.60 31.58
CA ALA A 29 32.15 24.21 31.69
C ALA A 29 33.26 23.38 32.38
N ALA A 30 32.93 22.69 33.48
CA ALA A 30 33.85 21.85 34.26
C ALA A 30 34.52 20.68 33.49
N LYS A 31 34.10 20.40 32.24
CA LYS A 31 34.82 19.56 31.28
C LYS A 31 35.07 20.37 30.01
N ARG A 32 36.31 20.36 29.52
CA ARG A 32 36.79 21.13 28.36
C ARG A 32 36.02 20.77 27.08
N VAL A 33 35.02 21.57 26.72
CA VAL A 33 34.21 21.40 25.50
C VAL A 33 34.62 22.38 24.40
N ARG A 34 34.60 21.93 23.13
CA ARG A 34 34.84 22.80 21.97
C ARG A 34 33.58 23.59 21.65
N CYS A 35 33.68 24.92 21.62
CA CYS A 35 32.60 25.80 21.18
C CYS A 35 32.55 25.84 19.65
N THR A 36 31.68 25.03 19.03
CA THR A 36 31.54 24.96 17.57
C THR A 36 30.23 25.60 17.10
N TYR A 37 30.24 26.05 15.84
CA TYR A 37 29.06 26.53 15.11
C TYR A 37 29.01 25.81 13.74
N LEU A 38 29.10 24.48 13.74
CA LEU A 38 29.29 23.68 12.51
C LEU A 38 28.00 23.03 12.01
N ARG A 39 26.96 22.86 12.84
CA ARG A 39 25.70 22.27 12.37
C ARG A 39 24.95 23.23 11.43
N PRO A 40 24.43 22.78 10.27
CA PRO A 40 23.51 23.58 9.46
C PRO A 40 22.26 23.97 10.24
N ALA A 41 21.72 25.16 9.97
CA ALA A 41 20.47 25.60 10.60
C ALA A 41 19.27 25.02 9.84
N HIS A 42 18.64 23.98 10.39
CA HIS A 42 17.41 23.42 9.82
C HIS A 42 16.32 24.48 9.79
N ARG A 43 15.80 24.80 8.60
CA ARG A 43 14.63 25.67 8.46
C ARG A 43 13.45 24.98 9.13
N ARG A 44 12.73 25.66 10.02
CA ARG A 44 11.43 25.17 10.51
C ARG A 44 10.40 25.44 9.41
N GLY A 45 9.52 24.48 9.14
CA GLY A 45 8.45 24.64 8.15
C GLY A 45 7.55 25.84 8.48
N PRO A 46 6.78 26.36 7.50
CA PRO A 46 5.89 27.49 7.70
C PRO A 46 4.90 27.19 8.84
N LYS A 47 4.78 28.12 9.80
CA LYS A 47 3.74 28.03 10.83
C LYS A 47 2.38 28.23 10.17
N SER A 48 1.45 27.29 10.34
CA SER A 48 0.06 27.49 9.95
C SER A 48 -0.54 28.69 10.71
N ARG A 49 -0.89 29.74 9.97
CA ARG A 49 -1.51 30.94 10.53
C ARG A 49 -3.01 30.68 10.65
N ARG A 50 -3.49 30.43 11.87
CA ARG A 50 -4.94 30.41 12.16
C ARG A 50 -5.51 31.78 11.78
N VAL A 51 -6.46 31.81 10.86
CA VAL A 51 -7.24 33.01 10.55
C VAL A 51 -8.36 33.11 11.57
N CYS A 52 -8.56 34.30 12.13
CA CYS A 52 -9.71 34.63 12.97
C CYS A 52 -10.58 35.62 12.17
N HIS A 53 -11.90 35.45 12.21
CA HIS A 53 -12.81 36.36 11.55
C HIS A 53 -12.80 37.75 12.20
N ARG A 54 -12.79 38.79 11.35
CA ARG A 54 -13.65 39.97 11.47
C ARG A 54 -13.68 40.71 10.14
N GLU A 55 -14.82 41.31 9.84
CA GLU A 55 -15.09 42.04 8.60
C GLU A 55 -14.49 43.45 8.63
N THR A 56 -13.99 43.91 7.47
CA THR A 56 -14.45 45.15 6.84
C THR A 56 -14.08 45.18 5.34
N ASP A 57 -15.05 45.64 4.55
CA ASP A 57 -14.97 46.44 3.32
C ASP A 57 -14.14 46.00 2.09
N LEU A 58 -14.86 45.96 0.96
CA LEU A 58 -14.42 45.87 -0.45
C LEU A 58 -14.29 47.29 -1.07
N PRO A 59 -13.88 47.50 -2.35
CA PRO A 59 -13.47 46.55 -3.40
C PRO A 59 -11.96 46.78 -3.82
N GLU A 60 -11.39 46.78 -5.05
CA GLU A 60 -11.81 46.80 -6.48
C GLU A 60 -10.81 46.10 -7.45
N ILE A 61 -11.36 45.68 -8.60
CA ILE A 61 -10.83 45.71 -10.00
C ILE A 61 -9.48 45.05 -10.38
N GLN A 62 -9.60 43.86 -11.00
CA GLN A 62 -9.09 43.39 -12.32
C GLN A 62 -7.60 43.48 -12.76
N SER A 63 -7.17 42.39 -13.43
CA SER A 63 -6.17 42.29 -14.55
C SER A 63 -4.68 42.53 -14.22
N THR A 64 -3.67 42.01 -14.96
CA THR A 64 -3.66 41.28 -16.26
C THR A 64 -2.57 40.16 -16.29
N GLU A 65 -2.24 39.65 -17.48
CA GLU A 65 -1.43 38.44 -17.79
C GLU A 65 0.10 38.72 -17.94
N ILE A 66 0.81 37.77 -18.60
CA ILE A 66 2.20 37.83 -19.16
C ILE A 66 3.31 37.61 -18.10
N GLN A 67 4.10 36.53 -18.09
CA GLN A 67 4.98 35.84 -19.06
C GLN A 67 6.37 36.48 -19.29
N GLN A 68 7.40 35.61 -19.36
CA GLN A 68 8.72 35.80 -20.01
C GLN A 68 9.65 36.88 -19.41
N ASN A 69 10.98 36.92 -19.67
CA ASN A 69 12.04 35.89 -19.80
C ASN A 69 13.41 36.67 -19.74
N VAL A 70 14.51 36.13 -20.28
CA VAL A 70 15.84 36.81 -20.52
C VAL A 70 16.65 37.04 -19.22
N GLU A 71 17.90 36.58 -18.98
CA GLU A 71 19.11 36.11 -19.72
C GLU A 71 20.30 37.08 -19.56
N GLU A 72 21.51 36.62 -19.96
CA GLU A 72 22.83 37.30 -19.95
C GLU A 72 23.46 37.65 -18.56
N ASP A 73 24.77 37.93 -18.42
CA ASP A 73 25.97 37.06 -18.61
C ASP A 73 27.11 37.65 -17.71
N THR A 74 28.40 37.29 -17.62
CA THR A 74 29.39 36.33 -18.20
C THR A 74 30.49 36.07 -17.10
N TYR A 75 31.71 35.50 -17.24
CA TYR A 75 32.59 34.99 -18.32
C TYR A 75 33.60 33.93 -17.76
N ILE A 76 33.89 32.89 -18.54
CA ILE A 76 35.14 32.09 -18.72
C ILE A 76 36.33 32.21 -17.73
N GLN A 77 36.86 31.04 -17.30
CA GLN A 77 38.27 30.64 -17.50
C GLN A 77 38.47 29.11 -17.53
N ASN A 78 39.61 28.64 -18.08
CA ASN A 78 39.77 27.32 -18.73
C ASN A 78 40.68 26.30 -18.01
N GLY A 79 40.48 25.02 -18.34
CA GLY A 79 41.49 23.95 -18.26
C GLY A 79 41.10 22.75 -17.37
N SER A 80 41.19 21.49 -17.82
CA SER A 80 41.54 20.95 -19.15
C SER A 80 40.98 19.52 -19.31
N ASN A 81 40.91 19.04 -20.56
CA ASN A 81 40.29 17.79 -21.00
C ASN A 81 40.48 16.56 -20.08
N ASP A 82 39.40 15.78 -19.92
CA ASP A 82 39.47 14.33 -20.08
C ASP A 82 38.14 13.80 -20.63
N THR A 83 38.19 13.04 -21.74
CA THR A 83 36.98 12.64 -22.51
C THR A 83 36.95 11.13 -22.70
N ILE A 84 36.48 10.40 -21.69
CA ILE A 84 36.19 8.95 -21.76
C ILE A 84 34.88 8.62 -21.02
N SER A 85 34.04 7.82 -21.66
CA SER A 85 32.95 6.97 -21.12
C SER A 85 32.14 7.47 -19.90
N SER A 86 31.11 8.28 -20.17
CA SER A 86 29.95 8.46 -19.25
C SER A 86 28.66 7.81 -19.79
N SER A 87 28.57 7.52 -21.10
CA SER A 87 27.38 6.95 -21.74
C SER A 87 27.15 5.45 -21.48
N ALA A 88 28.19 4.69 -21.14
CA ALA A 88 28.09 3.23 -20.97
C ALA A 88 27.29 2.80 -19.73
N THR A 89 27.27 3.63 -18.67
CA THR A 89 26.71 3.26 -17.35
C THR A 89 25.20 3.50 -17.22
N ALA A 90 24.58 4.19 -18.17
CA ALA A 90 23.14 4.44 -18.18
C ALA A 90 22.34 3.29 -18.83
N CYS A 91 22.90 2.65 -19.85
CA CYS A 91 22.26 1.55 -20.59
C CYS A 91 22.49 0.15 -19.98
N SER A 92 23.25 0.04 -18.89
CA SER A 92 23.67 -1.26 -18.30
C SER A 92 22.77 -1.79 -17.17
N LEU A 93 21.58 -1.21 -16.95
CA LEU A 93 20.52 -1.86 -16.15
C LEU A 93 19.82 -2.93 -17.00
N HIS A 94 20.57 -4.02 -17.25
CA HIS A 94 20.25 -5.15 -18.13
C HIS A 94 18.76 -5.55 -18.15
N CYS A 95 18.23 -5.69 -19.36
CA CYS A 95 16.87 -6.16 -19.63
C CYS A 95 16.60 -7.47 -18.87
N ILE A 96 15.55 -7.50 -18.04
CA ILE A 96 15.14 -8.71 -17.32
C ILE A 96 14.78 -9.79 -18.36
N PRO A 97 15.37 -11.00 -18.30
CA PRO A 97 15.11 -12.01 -19.33
C PRO A 97 13.64 -12.45 -19.35
N LYS A 98 13.06 -12.56 -20.55
CA LYS A 98 11.68 -13.04 -20.79
C LYS A 98 11.38 -14.38 -20.10
N THR A 99 12.38 -15.27 -20.03
CA THR A 99 12.31 -16.55 -19.31
C THR A 99 12.07 -16.40 -17.81
N VAL A 100 12.56 -15.33 -17.17
CA VAL A 100 12.32 -15.05 -15.75
C VAL A 100 10.88 -14.58 -15.54
N PHE A 101 10.41 -13.62 -16.35
CA PHE A 101 9.00 -13.19 -16.32
C PHE A 101 8.05 -14.39 -16.51
N ALA A 102 8.25 -15.19 -17.55
CA ALA A 102 7.41 -16.34 -17.84
C ALA A 102 7.45 -17.42 -16.72
N SER A 103 8.55 -17.54 -16.00
CA SER A 103 8.65 -18.45 -14.85
C SER A 103 7.91 -17.93 -13.62
N VAL A 104 8.01 -16.63 -13.32
CA VAL A 104 7.29 -16.01 -12.20
C VAL A 104 5.78 -15.93 -12.47
N ILE A 105 5.34 -15.68 -13.71
CA ILE A 105 3.91 -15.68 -14.08
C ILE A 105 3.29 -17.08 -13.88
N ARG A 106 4.04 -18.17 -14.15
CA ARG A 106 3.57 -19.53 -13.84
C ARG A 106 3.45 -19.79 -12.34
N LEU A 107 4.35 -19.24 -11.51
CA LEU A 107 4.24 -19.30 -10.04
C LEU A 107 3.06 -18.46 -9.52
N TYR A 108 2.77 -17.32 -10.15
CA TYR A 108 1.54 -16.57 -9.88
C TYR A 108 0.30 -17.43 -10.15
N GLN A 109 0.20 -18.07 -11.32
CA GLN A 109 -0.94 -18.93 -11.66
C GLN A 109 -1.10 -20.11 -10.71
N GLN A 110 0.01 -20.72 -10.28
CA GLN A 110 0.00 -21.90 -9.40
C GLN A 110 -0.38 -21.57 -7.95
N TYR A 111 0.09 -20.44 -7.42
CA TYR A 111 -0.05 -20.11 -5.99
C TYR A 111 -0.90 -18.85 -5.75
N SER A 112 -0.52 -17.72 -6.35
CA SER A 112 -1.07 -16.40 -6.01
C SER A 112 -2.38 -16.03 -6.71
N TYR A 113 -2.77 -16.68 -7.83
CA TYR A 113 -4.08 -16.51 -8.45
C TYR A 113 -5.24 -16.86 -7.50
N SER A 114 -4.98 -17.70 -6.48
CA SER A 114 -5.93 -17.98 -5.39
C SER A 114 -6.26 -16.79 -4.48
N VAL A 115 -5.42 -15.76 -4.47
CA VAL A 115 -5.61 -14.53 -3.67
C VAL A 115 -5.94 -13.34 -4.56
N TRP A 116 -5.39 -13.29 -5.79
CA TRP A 116 -5.61 -12.20 -6.76
C TRP A 116 -6.13 -12.75 -8.11
N PRO A 117 -7.37 -13.25 -8.19
CA PRO A 117 -7.94 -13.90 -9.39
C PRO A 117 -8.38 -12.90 -10.46
N VAL A 118 -7.48 -12.02 -10.91
CA VAL A 118 -7.79 -10.89 -11.81
C VAL A 118 -6.84 -10.75 -13.00
N VAL A 119 -5.88 -11.65 -13.19
CA VAL A 119 -4.97 -11.63 -14.35
C VAL A 119 -4.94 -13.02 -15.00
N ASN A 120 -5.28 -13.08 -16.28
CA ASN A 120 -5.18 -14.28 -17.11
C ASN A 120 -3.70 -14.57 -17.37
N ALA A 121 -3.11 -15.52 -16.63
CA ALA A 121 -1.69 -15.81 -16.74
C ALA A 121 -1.28 -16.32 -18.13
N GLU A 122 -2.15 -17.06 -18.83
CA GLU A 122 -1.86 -17.60 -20.17
C GLU A 122 -1.90 -16.51 -21.25
N ALA A 123 -2.84 -15.56 -21.16
CA ALA A 123 -2.82 -14.38 -22.01
C ALA A 123 -1.61 -13.48 -21.72
N LEU A 124 -1.31 -13.25 -20.43
CA LEU A 124 -0.17 -12.45 -20.02
C LEU A 124 1.16 -13.08 -20.49
N LEU A 125 1.30 -14.41 -20.41
CA LEU A 125 2.45 -15.16 -20.91
C LEU A 125 2.68 -14.91 -22.40
N ARG A 126 1.63 -14.88 -23.22
CA ARG A 126 1.75 -14.60 -24.66
C ARG A 126 2.24 -13.17 -24.92
N ARG A 127 1.88 -12.19 -24.08
CA ARG A 127 2.40 -10.81 -24.15
C ARG A 127 3.83 -10.62 -23.61
N VAL A 128 4.45 -11.64 -23.00
CA VAL A 128 5.86 -11.57 -22.56
C VAL A 128 6.82 -11.43 -23.75
N GLU A 129 6.44 -11.93 -24.93
CA GLU A 129 7.24 -11.73 -26.14
C GLU A 129 7.16 -10.30 -26.70
N ASP A 130 6.10 -9.56 -26.37
CA ASP A 130 5.86 -8.18 -26.81
C ASP A 130 6.44 -7.11 -25.86
N ILE A 131 7.29 -7.49 -24.89
CA ILE A 131 7.95 -6.54 -23.98
C ILE A 131 9.05 -5.77 -24.73
N TYR A 132 8.69 -4.59 -25.22
CA TYR A 132 9.61 -3.60 -25.78
C TYR A 132 9.95 -2.52 -24.74
N LEU A 133 11.20 -2.06 -24.72
CA LEU A 133 11.68 -1.03 -23.78
C LEU A 133 11.79 0.38 -24.42
N GLU A 134 11.61 0.48 -25.73
CA GLU A 134 11.80 1.71 -26.50
C GLU A 134 10.55 2.03 -27.34
N LYS A 135 9.91 3.17 -27.04
CA LYS A 135 8.70 3.70 -27.72
C LYS A 135 7.56 2.68 -27.90
N VAL A 136 6.93 2.35 -26.78
CA VAL A 136 5.70 1.54 -26.74
C VAL A 136 4.47 2.43 -26.86
N ASP A 137 3.36 1.92 -27.40
CA ASP A 137 2.04 2.53 -27.22
C ASP A 137 1.59 2.44 -25.75
N SER A 138 0.52 3.17 -25.39
CA SER A 138 -0.02 3.20 -24.03
C SER A 138 -0.36 1.81 -23.48
N ASN A 139 -1.02 0.97 -24.27
CA ASN A 139 -1.63 -0.28 -23.80
C ASN A 139 -0.57 -1.39 -23.68
N ALA A 140 0.33 -1.52 -24.66
CA ALA A 140 1.46 -2.45 -24.54
C ALA A 140 2.48 -1.97 -23.48
N GLY A 141 2.61 -0.65 -23.24
CA GLY A 141 3.38 -0.07 -22.14
C GLY A 141 2.79 -0.42 -20.78
N ASN A 142 1.48 -0.21 -20.60
CA ASN A 142 0.73 -0.62 -19.41
C ASN A 142 0.77 -2.15 -19.19
N THR A 143 0.68 -2.95 -20.27
CA THR A 143 0.81 -4.42 -20.22
C THR A 143 2.20 -4.85 -19.74
N SER A 144 3.25 -4.23 -20.27
CA SER A 144 4.63 -4.52 -19.87
C SER A 144 4.92 -4.07 -18.43
N CYS A 145 4.34 -2.95 -17.98
CA CYS A 145 4.34 -2.58 -16.57
C CYS A 145 3.63 -3.62 -15.70
N LEU A 146 2.46 -4.12 -16.13
CA LEU A 146 1.68 -5.12 -15.39
C LEU A 146 2.46 -6.42 -15.20
N ILE A 147 3.17 -6.89 -16.23
CA ILE A 147 4.09 -8.04 -16.14
C ILE A 147 5.14 -7.80 -15.04
N MET A 148 5.80 -6.64 -15.04
CA MET A 148 6.87 -6.33 -14.08
C MET A 148 6.34 -6.17 -12.65
N ALA A 149 5.20 -5.50 -12.47
CA ALA A 149 4.55 -5.31 -11.17
C ALA A 149 4.06 -6.64 -10.57
N LEU A 150 3.36 -7.46 -11.38
CA LEU A 150 2.89 -8.79 -10.98
C LEU A 150 4.06 -9.70 -10.57
N CYS A 151 5.17 -9.65 -11.31
CA CYS A 151 6.36 -10.42 -10.98
C CYS A 151 7.01 -9.94 -9.67
N ALA A 152 7.11 -8.62 -9.45
CA ALA A 152 7.62 -8.06 -8.19
C ALA A 152 6.77 -8.50 -6.98
N ALA A 153 5.43 -8.40 -7.10
CA ALA A 153 4.48 -8.82 -6.08
C ALA A 153 4.57 -10.32 -5.78
N THR A 154 4.58 -11.16 -6.83
CA THR A 154 4.63 -12.63 -6.71
C THR A 154 5.95 -13.10 -6.08
N MET A 155 7.08 -12.54 -6.52
CA MET A 155 8.39 -12.85 -5.92
C MET A 155 8.46 -12.46 -4.45
N ALA A 156 7.91 -11.31 -4.07
CA ALA A 156 7.90 -10.87 -2.66
C ALA A 156 6.93 -11.68 -1.79
N GLN A 157 5.72 -11.97 -2.28
CA GLN A 157 4.71 -12.74 -1.55
C GLN A 157 5.19 -14.17 -1.25
N LEU A 158 5.69 -14.87 -2.28
CA LEU A 158 6.17 -16.25 -2.18
C LEU A 158 7.62 -16.35 -1.66
N HIS A 159 8.24 -15.22 -1.29
CA HIS A 159 9.61 -15.14 -0.77
C HIS A 159 10.66 -15.83 -1.69
N LEU A 160 10.51 -15.66 -3.01
CA LEU A 160 11.32 -16.38 -3.99
C LEU A 160 12.78 -15.93 -3.98
N ASP A 161 13.69 -16.91 -4.00
CA ASP A 161 15.11 -16.66 -4.18
C ASP A 161 15.38 -15.93 -5.53
N PRO A 162 16.27 -14.93 -5.56
CA PRO A 162 16.57 -14.19 -6.78
C PRO A 162 17.13 -15.07 -7.90
N SER A 163 16.54 -14.96 -9.09
CA SER A 163 16.95 -15.72 -10.26
C SER A 163 18.33 -15.23 -10.76
N VAL A 164 19.25 -16.16 -11.00
CA VAL A 164 20.59 -15.86 -11.53
C VAL A 164 20.63 -16.22 -13.01
N TYR A 165 20.88 -15.22 -13.86
CA TYR A 165 21.01 -15.40 -15.30
C TYR A 165 22.35 -14.82 -15.78
N GLY A 166 23.32 -15.70 -16.03
CA GLY A 166 24.71 -15.31 -16.26
C GLY A 166 25.28 -14.59 -15.05
N SER A 167 25.71 -13.34 -15.22
CA SER A 167 26.16 -12.46 -14.13
C SER A 167 25.05 -11.64 -13.47
N GLN A 168 23.84 -11.60 -14.04
CA GLN A 168 22.74 -10.80 -13.51
C GLN A 168 21.96 -11.57 -12.45
N LYS A 169 21.75 -10.94 -11.29
CA LYS A 169 20.82 -11.37 -10.25
C LYS A 169 19.51 -10.57 -10.39
N VAL A 170 18.39 -11.25 -10.56
CA VAL A 170 17.05 -10.66 -10.72
C VAL A 170 16.22 -10.97 -9.48
N ASP A 171 15.82 -9.95 -8.74
CA ASP A 171 14.94 -10.04 -7.57
C ASP A 171 13.67 -9.19 -7.73
N SER A 172 12.78 -9.26 -6.74
CA SER A 172 11.55 -8.46 -6.68
C SER A 172 11.81 -6.95 -6.69
N THR A 173 12.95 -6.50 -6.15
CA THR A 173 13.36 -5.09 -6.17
C THR A 173 13.66 -4.63 -7.58
N LEU A 174 14.42 -5.42 -8.35
CA LEU A 174 14.75 -5.12 -9.74
C LEU A 174 13.50 -5.14 -10.63
N MET A 175 12.57 -6.09 -10.40
CA MET A 175 11.26 -6.13 -11.05
C MET A 175 10.46 -4.84 -10.81
N ALA A 176 10.33 -4.40 -9.55
CA ALA A 176 9.63 -3.16 -9.20
C ALA A 176 10.33 -1.91 -9.79
N GLN A 177 11.67 -1.85 -9.77
CA GLN A 177 12.44 -0.76 -10.37
C GLN A 177 12.36 -0.74 -11.90
N ALA A 178 12.17 -1.88 -12.57
CA ALA A 178 11.90 -1.93 -14.00
C ALA A 178 10.48 -1.40 -14.30
N CYS A 179 9.47 -1.86 -13.55
CA CYS A 179 8.09 -1.37 -13.66
C CYS A 179 8.00 0.15 -13.50
N LEU A 180 8.60 0.72 -12.45
CA LEU A 180 8.50 2.16 -12.16
C LEU A 180 9.18 3.01 -13.24
N ARG A 181 10.35 2.59 -13.74
CA ARG A 181 11.03 3.27 -14.86
C ARG A 181 10.16 3.27 -16.12
N MET A 182 9.61 2.12 -16.49
CA MET A 182 8.72 2.00 -17.65
C MET A 182 7.45 2.84 -17.47
N ARG A 183 6.83 2.83 -16.29
CA ARG A 183 5.64 3.63 -16.00
C ARG A 183 5.90 5.12 -16.21
N THR A 184 7.05 5.64 -15.76
CA THR A 184 7.46 7.03 -16.03
C THR A 184 7.70 7.31 -17.52
N SER A 185 8.19 6.34 -18.30
CA SER A 185 8.34 6.48 -19.76
C SER A 185 7.01 6.43 -20.53
N CYS A 186 5.95 5.85 -19.94
CA CYS A 186 4.61 5.73 -20.54
C CYS A 186 3.58 6.75 -20.00
N ASP A 187 3.92 7.56 -18.99
CA ASP A 187 2.98 8.48 -18.34
C ASP A 187 2.71 9.75 -19.17
N SER A 188 1.69 9.69 -20.03
CA SER A 188 1.14 10.84 -20.74
C SER A 188 0.18 11.67 -19.87
N HIS A 189 0.62 12.03 -18.66
CA HIS A 189 -0.13 12.84 -17.69
C HIS A 189 -1.53 12.27 -17.37
N GLY A 190 -1.59 10.96 -17.14
CA GLY A 190 -2.85 10.26 -16.84
C GLY A 190 -3.83 10.06 -18.02
N ALA A 191 -3.53 10.55 -19.23
CA ALA A 191 -4.33 10.26 -20.43
C ALA A 191 -4.35 8.76 -20.82
N ASN A 192 -3.43 7.99 -20.23
CA ASN A 192 -3.16 6.57 -20.49
C ASN A 192 -3.71 5.64 -19.38
N LEU A 193 -4.64 6.13 -18.54
CA LEU A 193 -5.21 5.36 -17.43
C LEU A 193 -6.13 4.25 -17.97
N ASP A 194 -5.74 3.00 -17.74
CA ASP A 194 -6.57 1.82 -18.03
C ASP A 194 -6.60 0.83 -16.83
N LEU A 195 -7.31 -0.29 -17.03
CA LEU A 195 -7.46 -1.34 -16.01
C LEU A 195 -6.12 -2.02 -15.64
N ARG A 196 -5.15 -2.06 -16.57
CA ARG A 196 -3.79 -2.53 -16.31
C ARG A 196 -3.02 -1.51 -15.48
N SER A 197 -3.15 -0.20 -15.75
CA SER A 197 -2.55 0.85 -14.91
C SER A 197 -3.01 0.76 -13.45
N VAL A 198 -4.30 0.51 -13.23
CA VAL A 198 -4.87 0.28 -11.89
C VAL A 198 -4.25 -0.95 -11.21
N LEU A 199 -4.13 -2.06 -11.94
CA LEU A 199 -3.53 -3.30 -11.42
C LEU A 199 -2.01 -3.21 -11.23
N VAL A 200 -1.29 -2.41 -12.03
CA VAL A 200 0.12 -2.07 -11.80
C VAL A 200 0.28 -1.45 -10.41
N SER A 201 -0.55 -0.48 -10.07
CA SER A 201 -0.50 0.19 -8.77
C SER A 201 -0.94 -0.74 -7.63
N PHE A 202 -1.89 -1.65 -7.86
CA PHE A 202 -2.20 -2.72 -6.90
C PHE A 202 -1.01 -3.64 -6.63
N PHE A 203 -0.35 -4.17 -7.66
CA PHE A 203 0.78 -5.10 -7.45
C PHE A 203 2.03 -4.38 -6.91
N LEU A 204 2.23 -3.08 -7.23
CA LEU A 204 3.22 -2.24 -6.54
C LEU A 204 2.87 -2.06 -5.05
N HIS A 205 1.60 -1.87 -4.68
CA HIS A 205 1.16 -1.86 -3.28
C HIS A 205 1.52 -3.17 -2.57
N VAL A 206 1.20 -4.33 -3.17
CA VAL A 206 1.50 -5.66 -2.63
C VAL A 206 3.00 -5.85 -2.43
N TYR A 207 3.81 -5.57 -3.45
CA TYR A 207 5.28 -5.61 -3.36
C TYR A 207 5.78 -4.74 -2.20
N HIS A 208 5.37 -3.46 -2.14
CA HIS A 208 5.81 -2.54 -1.10
C HIS A 208 5.30 -2.92 0.30
N ALA A 209 4.17 -3.62 0.43
CA ALA A 209 3.70 -4.17 1.71
C ALA A 209 4.66 -5.24 2.22
N LYS A 210 5.01 -6.22 1.36
CA LYS A 210 5.84 -7.38 1.71
C LYS A 210 7.32 -7.02 1.94
N VAL A 211 7.81 -5.90 1.38
CA VAL A 211 9.10 -5.29 1.77
C VAL A 211 8.99 -4.24 2.90
N ASN A 212 7.87 -4.21 3.63
CA ASN A 212 7.59 -3.34 4.79
C ASN A 212 7.76 -1.82 4.51
N GLN A 213 7.62 -1.39 3.25
CA GLN A 213 7.69 0.01 2.83
C GLN A 213 6.31 0.67 2.94
N ARG A 214 5.83 0.78 4.18
CA ARG A 214 4.43 1.13 4.55
C ARG A 214 3.86 2.34 3.83
N ASN A 215 4.63 3.43 3.74
CA ASN A 215 4.19 4.66 3.08
C ASN A 215 3.99 4.45 1.57
N SER A 216 4.95 3.82 0.88
CA SER A 216 4.85 3.51 -0.54
C SER A 216 3.67 2.60 -0.82
N SER A 217 3.50 1.55 -0.01
CA SER A 217 2.39 0.61 -0.12
C SER A 217 1.02 1.28 0.06
N MET A 218 0.88 2.19 1.02
CA MET A 218 -0.36 2.94 1.22
C MET A 218 -0.63 3.93 0.07
N MET A 219 0.40 4.63 -0.43
CA MET A 219 0.25 5.51 -1.60
C MET A 219 -0.23 4.75 -2.83
N PHE A 220 0.33 3.56 -3.10
CA PHE A 220 -0.02 2.79 -4.30
C PHE A 220 -1.44 2.18 -4.26
N ILE A 221 -1.96 1.76 -3.09
CA ILE A 221 -3.35 1.30 -3.01
C ILE A 221 -4.35 2.46 -3.11
N GLN A 222 -4.02 3.63 -2.57
CA GLN A 222 -4.82 4.85 -2.75
C GLN A 222 -4.79 5.36 -4.20
N GLU A 223 -3.67 5.19 -4.90
CA GLU A 223 -3.56 5.44 -6.34
C GLU A 223 -4.47 4.50 -7.13
N ALA A 224 -4.41 3.18 -6.87
CA ALA A 224 -5.25 2.17 -7.52
C ALA A 224 -6.75 2.40 -7.24
N MET A 225 -7.13 2.65 -5.98
CA MET A 225 -8.50 3.01 -5.58
C MET A 225 -8.99 4.33 -6.20
N THR A 226 -8.09 5.22 -6.60
CA THR A 226 -8.45 6.47 -7.30
C THR A 226 -8.60 6.24 -8.80
N GLY A 227 -7.67 5.51 -9.42
CA GLY A 227 -7.78 5.11 -10.83
C GLY A 227 -9.04 4.28 -11.11
N ALA A 228 -9.35 3.32 -10.23
CA ALA A 228 -10.56 2.50 -10.33
C ALA A 228 -11.86 3.33 -10.31
N ARG A 229 -11.92 4.41 -9.52
CA ARG A 229 -13.08 5.31 -9.47
C ARG A 229 -13.15 6.24 -10.68
N ILE A 230 -12.02 6.68 -11.23
CA ILE A 230 -11.98 7.44 -12.49
C ILE A 230 -12.48 6.58 -13.66
N LEU A 231 -12.12 5.29 -13.67
CA LEU A 231 -12.63 4.28 -14.61
C LEU A 231 -14.04 3.74 -14.26
N ARG A 232 -14.66 4.24 -13.18
CA ARG A 232 -16.00 3.85 -12.70
C ARG A 232 -16.19 2.35 -12.40
N LEU A 233 -15.11 1.64 -12.08
CA LEU A 233 -15.13 0.21 -11.70
C LEU A 233 -15.91 -0.07 -10.40
N ASN A 234 -16.29 0.98 -9.67
CA ASN A 234 -17.14 0.93 -8.49
C ASN A 234 -18.65 0.97 -8.83
N GLU A 235 -19.00 1.04 -10.10
CA GLU A 235 -20.37 1.01 -10.62
C GLU A 235 -20.60 -0.29 -11.38
N ASP A 236 -21.83 -0.81 -11.37
CA ASP A 236 -22.19 -2.10 -12.00
C ASP A 236 -22.38 -1.88 -13.52
N ILE A 237 -21.26 -1.69 -14.23
CA ILE A 237 -21.17 -1.35 -15.65
C ILE A 237 -20.51 -2.50 -16.42
N LEU A 238 -21.08 -2.86 -17.57
CA LEU A 238 -20.46 -3.79 -18.51
C LEU A 238 -19.22 -3.12 -19.14
N HIS A 239 -18.04 -3.59 -18.76
CA HIS A 239 -16.77 -3.24 -19.37
C HIS A 239 -16.46 -4.16 -20.58
N GLU A 240 -15.62 -3.71 -21.50
CA GLU A 240 -15.21 -4.50 -22.66
C GLU A 240 -14.34 -5.70 -22.22
N GLU A 241 -14.52 -6.85 -22.88
CA GLU A 241 -13.73 -8.05 -22.59
C GLU A 241 -12.24 -7.80 -22.84
N ASP A 242 -11.42 -8.03 -21.81
CA ASP A 242 -9.97 -7.91 -21.89
C ASP A 242 -9.32 -9.30 -21.76
N GLU A 243 -8.54 -9.67 -22.77
CA GLU A 243 -7.86 -10.96 -22.84
C GLU A 243 -6.95 -11.24 -21.63
N VAL A 244 -6.35 -10.19 -21.06
CA VAL A 244 -5.35 -10.25 -19.99
C VAL A 244 -5.98 -10.06 -18.61
N ILE A 245 -7.09 -9.32 -18.48
CA ILE A 245 -7.76 -9.06 -17.20
C ILE A 245 -9.01 -9.93 -17.02
N SER A 246 -8.84 -11.06 -16.36
CA SER A 246 -9.94 -11.92 -15.90
C SER A 246 -10.78 -11.23 -14.83
N ASN A 247 -12.06 -11.63 -14.69
CA ASN A 247 -12.91 -11.27 -13.56
C ASN A 247 -12.96 -9.76 -13.26
N GLN A 248 -13.08 -8.91 -14.28
CA GLN A 248 -12.92 -7.45 -14.15
C GLN A 248 -13.79 -6.82 -13.04
N ALA A 249 -15.02 -7.30 -12.87
CA ALA A 249 -15.95 -6.85 -11.83
C ALA A 249 -15.45 -7.14 -10.38
N LEU A 250 -14.45 -8.02 -10.20
CA LEU A 250 -13.77 -8.23 -8.91
C LEU A 250 -12.54 -7.34 -8.71
N VAL A 251 -12.09 -6.56 -9.69
CA VAL A 251 -10.94 -5.65 -9.51
C VAL A 251 -11.24 -4.60 -8.46
N PHE A 252 -12.38 -3.89 -8.53
CA PHE A 252 -12.73 -2.92 -7.49
C PHE A 252 -12.95 -3.56 -6.10
N PRO A 253 -13.72 -4.66 -5.95
CA PRO A 253 -13.78 -5.43 -4.70
C PRO A 253 -12.42 -5.84 -4.14
N LEU A 254 -11.46 -6.29 -4.97
CA LEU A 254 -10.10 -6.66 -4.56
C LEU A 254 -9.33 -5.47 -3.97
N LEU A 255 -9.37 -4.32 -4.65
CA LEU A 255 -8.75 -3.08 -4.15
C LEU A 255 -9.38 -2.63 -2.83
N TRP A 256 -10.72 -2.73 -2.73
CA TRP A 256 -11.50 -2.29 -1.58
C TRP A 256 -11.20 -3.10 -0.30
N VAL A 257 -11.11 -4.43 -0.39
CA VAL A 257 -10.68 -5.26 0.75
C VAL A 257 -9.20 -5.04 1.10
N SER A 258 -8.35 -4.85 0.09
CA SER A 258 -6.91 -4.64 0.29
C SER A 258 -6.61 -3.31 0.98
N GLU A 259 -7.26 -2.22 0.56
CA GLU A 259 -7.15 -0.91 1.23
C GLU A 259 -7.64 -1.01 2.68
N ARG A 260 -8.76 -1.70 2.93
CA ARG A 260 -9.33 -1.84 4.28
C ARG A 260 -8.47 -2.68 5.20
N GLY A 261 -8.05 -3.87 4.77
CA GLY A 261 -7.14 -4.73 5.55
C GLY A 261 -5.84 -4.00 5.89
N TYR A 262 -5.24 -3.32 4.92
CA TYR A 262 -3.98 -2.62 5.11
C TYR A 262 -4.11 -1.34 5.95
N SER A 263 -5.17 -0.56 5.76
CA SER A 263 -5.47 0.61 6.60
C SER A 263 -5.71 0.20 8.04
N LEU A 264 -6.49 -0.87 8.26
CA LEU A 264 -6.83 -1.39 9.57
C LEU A 264 -5.59 -1.91 10.31
N HIS A 265 -4.72 -2.67 9.63
CA HIS A 265 -3.41 -3.10 10.15
C HIS A 265 -2.52 -1.92 10.57
N LEU A 266 -2.56 -0.79 9.84
CA LEU A 266 -1.78 0.41 10.17
C LEU A 266 -2.49 1.38 11.14
N GLY A 267 -3.71 1.07 11.61
CA GLY A 267 -4.50 1.96 12.46
C GLY A 267 -5.06 3.19 11.75
N LEU A 268 -5.03 3.21 10.41
CA LEU A 268 -5.48 4.29 9.54
C LEU A 268 -6.96 4.07 9.12
N SER A 269 -7.50 5.01 8.33
CA SER A 269 -8.81 4.92 7.69
C SER A 269 -8.66 4.73 6.17
N PRO A 270 -9.54 3.95 5.50
CA PRO A 270 -9.56 3.82 4.04
C PRO A 270 -9.96 5.15 3.37
N SER A 271 -9.58 5.35 2.10
CA SER A 271 -9.90 6.57 1.34
C SER A 271 -11.31 6.56 0.74
N TYR A 272 -11.93 5.38 0.59
CA TYR A 272 -13.29 5.23 0.08
C TYR A 272 -14.20 4.49 1.08
N ILE A 273 -15.37 5.05 1.34
CA ILE A 273 -16.24 4.60 2.45
C ILE A 273 -17.30 3.59 2.01
N ASP A 274 -17.87 3.74 0.82
CA ASP A 274 -19.01 2.90 0.40
C ASP A 274 -18.56 1.46 0.07
N PRO A 275 -19.36 0.43 0.39
CA PRO A 275 -19.07 -0.95 0.03
C PRO A 275 -19.33 -1.22 -1.46
N PRO A 276 -18.63 -2.20 -2.09
CA PRO A 276 -18.89 -2.59 -3.46
C PRO A 276 -20.29 -3.20 -3.63
N VAL A 277 -20.92 -2.91 -4.78
CA VAL A 277 -22.18 -3.54 -5.19
C VAL A 277 -21.86 -4.96 -5.70
N LEU A 278 -22.59 -5.96 -5.24
CA LEU A 278 -22.33 -7.38 -5.54
C LEU A 278 -23.44 -8.06 -6.38
N ILE A 279 -24.38 -7.29 -6.94
CA ILE A 279 -25.68 -7.79 -7.42
C ILE A 279 -25.53 -8.74 -8.62
N HIS A 280 -24.56 -8.51 -9.50
CA HIS A 280 -24.33 -9.37 -10.68
C HIS A 280 -23.20 -10.40 -10.48
N LEU A 281 -22.45 -10.34 -9.38
CA LEU A 281 -21.31 -11.23 -9.11
C LEU A 281 -21.69 -12.65 -8.66
N GLU A 282 -22.95 -12.94 -8.34
CA GLU A 282 -23.38 -14.28 -7.88
C GLU A 282 -23.88 -15.19 -9.02
N GLY A 283 -24.08 -14.66 -10.22
CA GLY A 283 -24.57 -15.39 -11.40
C GLY A 283 -23.46 -16.06 -12.20
N ASP A 284 -22.61 -15.25 -12.85
CA ASP A 284 -21.62 -15.74 -13.82
C ASP A 284 -20.39 -16.42 -13.18
N MET A 285 -20.05 -16.06 -11.94
CA MET A 285 -18.78 -16.47 -11.30
C MET A 285 -18.74 -17.95 -10.87
N ASN A 286 -19.82 -18.72 -11.10
CA ASN A 286 -19.92 -20.16 -10.83
C ASN A 286 -18.86 -21.01 -11.55
N ALA A 287 -18.16 -20.46 -12.56
CA ALA A 287 -17.05 -21.12 -13.24
C ALA A 287 -15.69 -20.96 -12.53
N ASP A 288 -15.43 -19.86 -11.81
CA ASP A 288 -14.13 -19.59 -11.17
C ASP A 288 -14.22 -19.65 -9.64
N VAL A 289 -13.81 -20.80 -9.09
CA VAL A 289 -13.70 -21.04 -7.64
C VAL A 289 -12.69 -20.13 -6.94
N HIS A 290 -11.80 -19.44 -7.67
CA HIS A 290 -10.92 -18.42 -7.12
C HIS A 290 -11.64 -17.08 -6.97
N ALA A 291 -12.40 -16.67 -7.99
CA ALA A 291 -13.29 -15.52 -7.94
C ALA A 291 -14.30 -15.61 -6.79
N GLN A 292 -14.96 -16.77 -6.62
CA GLN A 292 -15.91 -16.98 -5.52
C GLN A 292 -15.24 -16.83 -4.14
N GLY A 293 -14.01 -17.31 -3.97
CA GLY A 293 -13.29 -17.18 -2.70
C GLY A 293 -12.98 -15.72 -2.32
N LEU A 294 -12.64 -14.88 -3.30
CA LEU A 294 -12.52 -13.44 -3.10
C LEU A 294 -13.89 -12.81 -2.77
N LEU A 295 -14.98 -13.24 -3.42
CA LEU A 295 -16.32 -12.73 -3.15
C LEU A 295 -16.78 -13.03 -1.70
N GLU A 296 -16.50 -14.21 -1.16
CA GLU A 296 -16.77 -14.50 0.27
C GLU A 296 -15.93 -13.64 1.22
N LEU A 297 -14.66 -13.34 0.87
CA LEU A 297 -13.81 -12.43 1.63
C LEU A 297 -14.37 -10.99 1.59
N VAL A 298 -14.86 -10.53 0.45
CA VAL A 298 -15.52 -9.21 0.30
C VAL A 298 -16.79 -9.15 1.15
N LYS A 299 -17.66 -10.17 1.12
CA LYS A 299 -18.85 -10.27 1.99
C LYS A 299 -18.50 -10.19 3.48
N LEU A 300 -17.41 -10.85 3.89
CA LEU A 300 -16.88 -10.79 5.26
C LEU A 300 -16.43 -9.37 5.65
N PHE A 301 -15.67 -8.68 4.78
CA PHE A 301 -15.32 -7.27 5.02
C PHE A 301 -16.54 -6.34 5.06
N ILE A 302 -17.56 -6.53 4.20
CA ILE A 302 -18.80 -5.73 4.22
C ILE A 302 -19.56 -5.90 5.55
N ALA A 303 -19.62 -7.12 6.09
CA ALA A 303 -20.24 -7.36 7.40
C ALA A 303 -19.48 -6.67 8.54
N PHE A 304 -18.14 -6.60 8.45
CA PHE A 304 -17.27 -5.93 9.42
C PHE A 304 -17.30 -4.39 9.31
N ASP A 305 -17.46 -3.84 8.09
CA ASP A 305 -17.14 -2.44 7.79
C ASP A 305 -17.99 -1.39 8.54
N GLN A 306 -19.11 -1.84 9.11
CA GLN A 306 -19.98 -1.04 9.96
C GLN A 306 -19.24 -0.43 11.18
N ILE A 307 -18.07 -0.98 11.56
CA ILE A 307 -17.23 -0.50 12.67
C ILE A 307 -16.05 0.38 12.21
N SER A 308 -15.37 0.03 11.11
CA SER A 308 -14.13 0.72 10.64
C SER A 308 -14.29 2.23 10.55
N VAL A 309 -15.48 2.67 10.11
CA VAL A 309 -15.80 4.05 9.76
C VAL A 309 -16.06 4.94 10.99
N ARG A 310 -16.25 4.38 12.21
CA ARG A 310 -16.88 5.09 13.35
C ARG A 310 -16.03 5.35 14.59
N ARG A 311 -14.69 5.32 14.50
CA ARG A 311 -13.76 5.72 15.59
C ARG A 311 -13.97 7.12 16.20
N ASN A 312 -14.77 7.99 15.58
CA ASN A 312 -15.10 9.34 16.05
C ASN A 312 -16.45 9.48 16.79
N SER A 313 -17.17 8.38 17.07
CA SER A 313 -18.46 8.43 17.77
C SER A 313 -18.30 8.36 19.31
N ARG A 314 -19.19 9.03 20.06
CA ARG A 314 -19.12 9.10 21.54
C ARG A 314 -19.28 7.70 22.18
N PRO A 315 -18.48 7.34 23.21
CA PRO A 315 -18.62 6.06 23.90
C PRO A 315 -19.94 5.98 24.69
N GLY A 316 -20.54 4.79 24.72
CA GLY A 316 -21.81 4.52 25.41
C GLY A 316 -22.46 3.20 24.96
N ILE A 317 -23.64 2.89 25.49
CA ILE A 317 -24.36 1.61 25.29
C ILE A 317 -24.52 1.24 23.80
N ILE A 318 -24.81 2.23 22.94
CA ILE A 318 -24.96 2.06 21.49
C ILE A 318 -23.71 1.45 20.85
N MET A 319 -22.51 1.75 21.39
CA MET A 319 -21.26 1.19 20.88
C MET A 319 -21.12 -0.28 21.25
N ALA A 320 -21.43 -0.66 22.50
CA ALA A 320 -21.40 -2.04 22.94
C ALA A 320 -22.37 -2.92 22.12
N THR A 321 -23.60 -2.47 21.90
CA THR A 321 -24.55 -3.20 21.05
C THR A 321 -24.10 -3.29 19.59
N HIS A 322 -23.37 -2.29 19.08
CA HIS A 322 -22.80 -2.33 17.73
C HIS A 322 -21.63 -3.32 17.60
N LEU A 323 -20.74 -3.40 18.59
CA LEU A 323 -19.65 -4.38 18.64
C LEU A 323 -20.21 -5.81 18.67
N THR A 324 -21.17 -6.10 19.56
CA THR A 324 -21.86 -7.40 19.61
C THR A 324 -22.58 -7.73 18.30
N ASN A 325 -23.39 -6.81 17.76
CA ASN A 325 -24.14 -7.06 16.52
C ASN A 325 -23.22 -7.32 15.32
N THR A 326 -22.02 -6.75 15.30
CA THR A 326 -21.04 -7.04 14.24
C THR A 326 -20.30 -8.35 14.50
N GLU A 327 -19.99 -8.68 15.75
CA GLU A 327 -19.36 -9.97 16.09
C GLU A 327 -20.27 -11.15 15.76
N VAL A 328 -21.56 -11.07 16.11
CA VAL A 328 -22.56 -12.09 15.76
C VAL A 328 -22.66 -12.26 14.25
N LYS A 329 -22.68 -11.16 13.47
CA LYS A 329 -22.65 -11.24 11.99
C LYS A 329 -21.39 -11.93 11.49
N VAL A 330 -20.21 -11.42 11.86
CA VAL A 330 -18.90 -11.93 11.43
C VAL A 330 -18.71 -13.41 11.83
N ALA A 331 -19.15 -13.83 13.01
CA ALA A 331 -19.07 -15.21 13.48
C ALA A 331 -20.10 -16.13 12.82
N SER A 332 -21.28 -15.62 12.45
CA SER A 332 -22.32 -16.39 11.74
C SER A 332 -22.00 -16.62 10.25
N LEU A 333 -21.14 -15.79 9.65
CA LEU A 333 -20.67 -15.99 8.28
C LEU A 333 -19.80 -17.24 8.16
N CYS A 334 -20.13 -18.06 7.16
CA CYS A 334 -19.44 -19.30 6.80
C CYS A 334 -19.07 -19.27 5.32
N PHE A 335 -17.94 -19.88 4.97
CA PHE A 335 -17.51 -20.01 3.57
C PHE A 335 -18.39 -21.04 2.87
N SER A 336 -19.04 -20.66 1.77
CA SER A 336 -20.02 -21.51 1.06
C SER A 336 -19.48 -22.87 0.62
N MET A 337 -18.18 -22.98 0.34
CA MET A 337 -17.50 -24.22 -0.07
C MET A 337 -16.65 -24.87 1.05
N ALA A 338 -17.06 -24.76 2.33
CA ALA A 338 -16.26 -25.16 3.52
C ALA A 338 -15.67 -26.59 3.53
N ASN A 339 -16.10 -27.49 2.63
CA ASN A 339 -15.56 -28.84 2.49
C ASN A 339 -14.19 -28.90 1.76
N HIS A 340 -13.73 -27.81 1.13
CA HIS A 340 -12.49 -27.79 0.33
C HIS A 340 -11.38 -26.95 0.97
N VAL A 341 -10.48 -27.62 1.70
CA VAL A 341 -9.19 -27.06 2.13
C VAL A 341 -8.47 -26.44 0.92
N SER A 342 -8.22 -25.14 0.99
CA SER A 342 -7.56 -24.35 -0.05
C SER A 342 -7.17 -22.96 0.49
N THR A 343 -6.15 -22.32 -0.07
CA THR A 343 -5.68 -20.96 0.32
C THR A 343 -6.79 -19.95 0.60
N ARG A 344 -7.87 -19.95 -0.20
CA ARG A 344 -9.03 -19.05 -0.03
C ARG A 344 -9.79 -19.30 1.28
N THR A 345 -10.01 -20.56 1.63
CA THR A 345 -10.63 -20.94 2.91
C THR A 345 -9.72 -20.63 4.10
N ALA A 346 -8.39 -20.73 3.94
CA ALA A 346 -7.44 -20.28 4.95
C ALA A 346 -7.53 -18.76 5.16
N ASP A 347 -7.44 -17.96 4.10
CA ASP A 347 -7.47 -16.49 4.16
C ASP A 347 -8.77 -16.00 4.79
N TYR A 348 -9.91 -16.59 4.39
CA TYR A 348 -11.21 -16.30 4.97
C TYR A 348 -11.28 -16.61 6.48
N HIS A 349 -10.83 -17.79 6.91
CA HIS A 349 -10.85 -18.15 8.33
C HIS A 349 -9.87 -17.31 9.16
N ILE A 350 -8.65 -17.10 8.68
CA ILE A 350 -7.65 -16.24 9.33
C ILE A 350 -8.19 -14.82 9.47
N THR A 351 -8.71 -14.24 8.38
CA THR A 351 -9.29 -12.89 8.36
C THR A 351 -10.50 -12.78 9.28
N ARG A 352 -11.40 -13.77 9.33
CA ARG A 352 -12.59 -13.76 10.19
C ARG A 352 -12.21 -13.77 11.67
N GLU A 353 -11.29 -14.62 12.09
CA GLU A 353 -10.85 -14.69 13.49
C GLU A 353 -9.97 -13.47 13.87
N TRP A 354 -9.18 -12.93 12.93
CA TRP A 354 -8.48 -11.64 13.08
C TRP A 354 -9.45 -10.47 13.28
N MET A 355 -10.49 -10.35 12.44
CA MET A 355 -11.56 -9.36 12.61
C MET A 355 -12.22 -9.46 13.99
N ARG A 356 -12.60 -10.67 14.44
CA ARG A 356 -13.17 -10.88 15.78
C ARG A 356 -12.20 -10.42 16.88
N THR A 357 -10.90 -10.66 16.73
CA THR A 357 -9.88 -10.14 17.66
C THR A 357 -9.89 -8.60 17.72
N ILE A 358 -10.04 -7.92 16.57
CA ILE A 358 -10.14 -6.46 16.50
C ILE A 358 -11.41 -5.93 17.17
N LEU A 359 -12.56 -6.61 17.03
CA LEU A 359 -13.81 -6.23 17.72
C LEU A 359 -13.61 -6.19 19.25
N TRP A 360 -12.88 -7.17 19.79
CA TRP A 360 -12.53 -7.23 21.19
C TRP A 360 -11.46 -6.19 21.60
N GLN A 361 -10.48 -5.89 20.73
CA GLN A 361 -9.51 -4.82 20.98
C GLN A 361 -10.18 -3.44 21.02
N GLU A 362 -11.15 -3.16 20.16
CA GLU A 362 -11.93 -1.92 20.23
C GLU A 362 -12.83 -1.90 21.50
N ALA A 363 -13.41 -3.04 21.90
CA ALA A 363 -14.13 -3.15 23.19
C ALA A 363 -13.21 -2.87 24.41
N LEU A 364 -11.97 -3.37 24.38
CA LEU A 364 -10.93 -3.11 25.38
C LEU A 364 -10.55 -1.62 25.42
N ASN A 365 -10.25 -1.01 24.27
CA ASN A 365 -9.91 0.41 24.15
C ASN A 365 -11.04 1.32 24.68
N MET A 366 -12.29 0.91 24.50
CA MET A 366 -13.48 1.63 24.99
C MET A 366 -13.83 1.32 26.45
N ASN A 367 -13.06 0.47 27.14
CA ASN A 367 -13.30 0.01 28.51
C ASN A 367 -14.68 -0.66 28.72
N LEU A 368 -15.14 -1.40 27.70
CA LEU A 368 -16.44 -2.09 27.69
C LEU A 368 -16.38 -3.54 28.22
N LEU A 369 -15.19 -4.04 28.57
CA LEU A 369 -15.02 -5.43 29.02
C LEU A 369 -15.49 -5.66 30.46
N SER A 370 -16.07 -6.84 30.71
CA SER A 370 -16.41 -7.31 32.06
C SER A 370 -16.21 -8.82 32.21
N SER A 371 -15.78 -9.24 33.40
CA SER A 371 -15.75 -10.66 33.80
C SER A 371 -17.16 -11.27 33.96
N SER A 372 -18.21 -10.44 33.99
CA SER A 372 -19.62 -10.84 34.04
C SER A 372 -20.41 -10.40 32.80
N ALA A 373 -19.74 -10.18 31.66
CA ALA A 373 -20.42 -9.88 30.41
C ALA A 373 -21.20 -11.09 29.90
N CYS A 374 -22.45 -10.89 29.48
CA CYS A 374 -23.24 -11.92 28.81
C CYS A 374 -22.73 -12.21 27.39
N GLU A 375 -22.25 -11.17 26.69
CA GLU A 375 -21.79 -11.24 25.31
C GLU A 375 -20.30 -11.63 25.24
N PRO A 376 -19.91 -12.68 24.50
CA PRO A 376 -18.53 -13.16 24.46
C PRO A 376 -17.52 -12.07 24.09
N VAL A 377 -17.81 -11.23 23.09
CA VAL A 377 -16.91 -10.15 22.62
C VAL A 377 -16.63 -9.07 23.68
N LEU A 378 -17.41 -9.01 24.75
CA LEU A 378 -17.23 -8.10 25.88
C LEU A 378 -16.61 -8.79 27.10
N ALA A 379 -16.16 -10.05 26.99
CA ALA A 379 -15.52 -10.80 28.06
C ALA A 379 -13.99 -10.88 27.90
N PHE A 380 -13.25 -10.88 29.01
CA PHE A 380 -11.79 -11.05 29.00
C PHE A 380 -11.33 -12.41 28.44
N GLY A 381 -12.20 -13.43 28.42
CA GLY A 381 -11.89 -14.76 27.89
C GLY A 381 -11.99 -14.90 26.37
N PHE A 382 -12.46 -13.87 25.65
CA PHE A 382 -12.74 -13.96 24.22
C PHE A 382 -11.54 -14.30 23.32
N PRO A 383 -10.32 -13.75 23.52
CA PRO A 383 -9.16 -14.13 22.70
C PRO A 383 -8.86 -15.63 22.76
N ALA A 384 -9.10 -16.28 23.91
CA ALA A 384 -8.96 -17.72 24.07
C ALA A 384 -10.09 -18.53 23.40
N GLN A 385 -11.23 -17.92 23.06
CA GLN A 385 -12.25 -18.53 22.21
C GLN A 385 -11.86 -18.39 20.73
N VAL A 386 -11.46 -17.18 20.30
CA VAL A 386 -11.05 -16.88 18.92
C VAL A 386 -9.81 -17.69 18.52
N GLY A 387 -8.77 -17.73 19.36
CA GLY A 387 -7.58 -18.55 19.12
C GLY A 387 -7.88 -20.06 19.03
N ARG A 388 -8.85 -20.57 19.78
CA ARG A 388 -9.31 -21.96 19.65
C ARG A 388 -10.07 -22.20 18.35
N ALA A 389 -10.90 -21.26 17.91
CA ALA A 389 -11.60 -21.35 16.62
C ALA A 389 -10.61 -21.33 15.44
N LEU A 390 -9.62 -20.44 15.49
CA LEU A 390 -8.55 -20.35 14.48
C LEU A 390 -7.72 -21.65 14.43
N LEU A 391 -7.27 -22.15 15.59
CA LEU A 391 -6.55 -23.43 15.68
C LEU A 391 -7.42 -24.66 15.37
N GLN A 392 -8.75 -24.55 15.34
CA GLN A 392 -9.64 -25.61 14.87
C GLN A 392 -9.80 -25.56 13.34
N ALA A 393 -10.00 -24.37 12.77
CA ALA A 393 -10.07 -24.17 11.32
C ALA A 393 -8.75 -24.60 10.64
N LEU A 394 -7.60 -24.17 11.16
CA LEU A 394 -6.29 -24.42 10.54
C LEU A 394 -5.81 -25.88 10.56
N ARG A 395 -6.53 -26.82 11.20
CA ARG A 395 -6.12 -28.24 11.33
C ARG A 395 -5.98 -29.01 10.02
N GLY A 396 -6.67 -28.58 8.96
CA GLY A 396 -6.64 -29.27 7.67
C GLY A 396 -5.57 -28.78 6.69
N PHE A 397 -4.92 -27.65 6.99
CA PHE A 397 -4.16 -26.90 5.99
C PHE A 397 -2.68 -27.29 5.92
N SER A 398 -2.15 -27.35 4.70
CA SER A 398 -0.73 -27.55 4.42
C SER A 398 0.05 -26.23 4.43
N GLU A 399 1.38 -26.30 4.54
CA GLU A 399 2.24 -25.12 4.33
C GLU A 399 2.01 -24.49 2.95
N THR A 400 1.78 -25.31 1.92
CA THR A 400 1.45 -24.87 0.56
C THR A 400 0.10 -24.15 0.43
N ASP A 401 -0.88 -24.41 1.29
CA ASP A 401 -2.13 -23.64 1.32
C ASP A 401 -1.93 -22.24 1.91
N LEU A 402 -1.04 -22.12 2.91
CA LEU A 402 -0.78 -20.89 3.66
C LEU A 402 0.28 -19.99 3.01
N LEU A 403 1.23 -20.57 2.27
CA LEU A 403 2.29 -19.88 1.54
C LEU A 403 1.81 -18.66 0.73
N PRO A 404 0.72 -18.70 -0.06
CA PRO A 404 0.33 -17.58 -0.91
C PRO A 404 -0.29 -16.41 -0.14
N LEU A 405 -0.59 -16.55 1.16
CA LEU A 405 -0.99 -15.45 2.04
C LEU A 405 0.23 -14.67 2.54
N GLY A 406 1.39 -15.33 2.59
CA GLY A 406 2.63 -14.78 3.12
C GLY A 406 2.57 -14.53 4.64
N ARG A 407 3.75 -14.30 5.23
CA ARG A 407 3.90 -14.22 6.69
C ARG A 407 3.13 -13.05 7.31
N ASP A 408 2.97 -11.94 6.59
CA ASP A 408 2.34 -10.73 7.12
C ASP A 408 0.81 -10.80 7.30
N GLN A 409 0.12 -11.65 6.54
CA GLN A 409 -1.32 -11.93 6.78
C GLN A 409 -1.52 -12.91 7.95
N ALA A 410 -0.46 -13.61 8.36
CA ALA A 410 -0.45 -14.51 9.52
C ALA A 410 0.10 -13.83 10.80
N ILE A 411 0.11 -12.49 10.89
CA ILE A 411 0.63 -11.74 12.05
C ILE A 411 -0.31 -11.90 13.27
N ILE A 412 -0.07 -13.00 13.98
CA ILE A 412 -0.41 -13.18 15.39
C ILE A 412 0.77 -12.64 16.22
N GLU A 413 0.98 -11.32 16.19
CA GLU A 413 1.94 -10.61 17.07
C GLU A 413 1.23 -9.70 18.11
N VAL A 414 -0.01 -10.05 18.47
CA VAL A 414 -0.76 -9.44 19.58
C VAL A 414 -1.43 -10.51 20.45
N LEU A 415 -0.68 -11.59 20.70
CA LEU A 415 -0.84 -12.53 21.82
C LEU A 415 0.46 -12.53 22.67
#